data_AF-A0A645IXQ6-F1
#
_entry.id   AF-A0A645IXQ6-F1
#
_cell.length_a   1.000
_cell.length_b   1.000
_cell.length_c   1.000
_cell.angle_alpha   90.00
_cell.angle_beta   90.00
_cell.angle_gamma   90.00
#
_symmetry.space_group_name_H-M   'P 1'
#
loop_
_entity.id
_entity.type
_entity.pdbx_description
1 polymer ?
#
loop_
_entity_poly.entity_id
_entity_poly.type
_entity_poly.pdbx_seq_one_letter_code
_entity_poly.pdbx_strand_id
1 'polypeptide(L)'
;MNIKQEKRARNWAYEKLIGIVELINAYKKGVQDKHELADYLGVTEVFLEEAISYYHSKYGVNYRIDNYVVYFDPLAILEIF
;
A
#
# COMPACT_ATOMS: atom_id res chain seq x y z
N MET A 1 -6.49 -27.83 8.61
CA MET A 1 -5.36 -26.87 8.61
C MET A 1 -5.95 -25.49 8.36
N ASN A 2 -5.52 -24.50 9.14
CA ASN A 2 -6.41 -23.50 9.74
C ASN A 2 -6.44 -22.21 8.90
N ILE A 3 -7.58 -21.89 8.26
CA ILE A 3 -7.85 -20.69 7.43
C ILE A 3 -7.40 -19.37 8.10
N LYS A 4 -7.37 -19.35 9.45
CA LYS A 4 -6.88 -18.21 10.25
C LYS A 4 -5.37 -17.96 10.11
N GLN A 5 -4.56 -18.99 9.84
CA GLN A 5 -3.13 -18.84 9.62
C GLN A 5 -2.82 -18.28 8.23
N GLU A 6 -3.55 -18.71 7.20
CA GLU A 6 -3.39 -18.17 5.83
C GLU A 6 -3.75 -16.68 5.76
N LYS A 7 -4.80 -16.25 6.46
CA LYS A 7 -5.14 -14.81 6.55
C LYS A 7 -4.07 -14.01 7.30
N ARG A 8 -3.50 -14.55 8.39
CA ARG A 8 -2.41 -13.87 9.12
C ARG A 8 -1.13 -13.80 8.30
N ALA A 9 -0.77 -14.86 7.58
CA ALA A 9 0.39 -14.89 6.71
C ALA A 9 0.23 -13.93 5.52
N ARG A 10 -0.96 -13.85 4.92
CA ARG A 10 -1.27 -12.84 3.89
C ARG A 10 -1.20 -11.42 4.43
N ASN A 11 -1.78 -11.14 5.60
CA ASN A 11 -1.67 -9.81 6.22
C ASN A 11 -0.23 -9.44 6.57
N TRP A 12 0.56 -10.39 7.07
CA TRP A 12 1.99 -10.21 7.26
C TRP A 12 2.72 -9.96 5.93
N ALA A 13 2.34 -10.65 4.86
CA ALA A 13 2.89 -10.43 3.53
C ALA A 13 2.52 -9.04 2.98
N TYR A 14 1.29 -8.56 3.17
CA TYR A 14 0.92 -7.18 2.81
C TYR A 14 1.77 -6.15 3.56
N GLU A 15 1.92 -6.29 4.89
CA GLU A 15 2.72 -5.38 5.71
C GLU A 15 4.24 -5.46 5.41
N LYS A 16 4.73 -6.62 4.97
CA LYS A 16 6.15 -6.84 4.61
C LYS A 16 6.48 -6.44 3.17
N LEU A 17 5.57 -6.67 2.21
CA LEU A 17 5.81 -6.50 0.77
C LEU A 17 5.36 -5.12 0.29
N ILE A 18 4.24 -4.61 0.80
CA ILE A 18 3.69 -3.30 0.40
C ILE A 18 3.77 -2.37 1.60
N GLY A 19 4.99 -2.04 2.02
CA GLY A 19 5.18 -1.05 3.07
C GLY A 19 4.75 0.34 2.59
N ILE A 20 4.28 1.19 3.51
CA ILE A 20 3.97 2.60 3.21
C ILE A 20 5.21 3.33 2.64
N VAL A 21 6.41 2.94 3.08
CA VAL A 21 7.68 3.45 2.53
C VAL A 21 7.86 3.06 1.07
N GLU A 22 7.46 1.85 0.67
CA GLU A 22 7.57 1.41 -0.74
C GLU A 22 6.59 2.14 -1.64
N LEU A 23 5.38 2.45 -1.14
CA LEU A 23 4.44 3.34 -1.83
C LEU A 23 5.08 4.71 -2.09
N ILE A 24 5.73 5.30 -1.08
CA ILE A 24 6.43 6.58 -1.21
C ILE A 24 7.62 6.46 -2.17
N ASN A 25 8.40 5.38 -2.13
CA ASN A 25 9.51 5.14 -3.05
C ASN A 25 9.04 5.03 -4.51
N ALA A 26 7.93 4.36 -4.76
CA ALA A 26 7.32 4.28 -6.07
C ALA A 26 6.90 5.68 -6.56
N TYR A 27 6.22 6.46 -5.69
CA TYR A 27 5.87 7.85 -6.01
C TYR A 27 7.09 8.71 -6.33
N LYS A 28 8.18 8.59 -5.57
CA LYS A 28 9.44 9.29 -5.83
C LYS A 28 10.09 8.89 -7.16
N LYS A 29 9.78 7.71 -7.69
CA LYS A 29 10.19 7.27 -9.03
C LYS A 29 9.28 7.77 -10.15
N GLY A 30 8.21 8.51 -9.82
CA GLY A 30 7.21 8.98 -10.77
C GLY A 30 6.09 7.99 -11.03
N VAL A 31 5.98 6.92 -10.25
CA VAL A 31 4.88 5.95 -10.35
C VAL A 31 3.63 6.56 -9.74
N GLN A 32 2.65 6.88 -10.59
CA GLN A 32 1.38 7.48 -10.17
C GLN A 32 0.18 6.56 -10.47
N ASP A 33 0.35 5.56 -11.32
CA ASP A 33 -0.70 4.60 -11.67
C ASP A 33 -0.64 3.33 -10.81
N LYS A 34 -1.82 2.76 -10.53
CA LYS A 34 -1.95 1.52 -9.77
C LYS A 34 -1.32 0.30 -10.47
N HIS A 35 -1.33 0.24 -11.80
CA HIS A 35 -0.69 -0.85 -12.55
C HIS A 35 0.82 -0.74 -12.45
N GLU A 36 1.36 0.47 -12.67
CA GLU A 36 2.80 0.70 -12.54
C GLU A 36 3.27 0.42 -11.11
N LEU A 37 2.45 0.75 -10.11
CA LEU A 37 2.74 0.43 -8.72
C LEU A 37 2.70 -1.07 -8.45
N ALA A 38 1.72 -1.78 -8.99
CA ALA A 38 1.64 -3.23 -8.88
C ALA A 38 2.85 -3.91 -9.53
N ASP A 39 3.25 -3.47 -10.73
CA ASP A 39 4.43 -3.94 -11.45
C ASP A 39 5.73 -3.63 -10.68
N TYR A 40 5.85 -2.40 -10.16
CA TYR A 40 6.98 -1.95 -9.35
C TYR A 40 7.18 -2.80 -8.08
N LEU A 41 6.08 -3.13 -7.41
CA LEU A 41 6.07 -3.95 -6.20
C LEU A 41 6.12 -5.46 -6.52
N GLY A 42 5.99 -5.85 -7.79
CA GLY A 42 5.94 -7.25 -8.22
C GLY A 42 4.70 -7.99 -7.71
N VAL A 43 3.58 -7.28 -7.52
CA VAL A 43 2.31 -7.82 -7.01
C VAL A 43 1.23 -7.70 -8.08
N THR A 44 0.12 -8.41 -7.90
CA THR A 44 -1.06 -8.22 -8.76
C THR A 44 -1.85 -7.00 -8.31
N GLU A 45 -2.57 -6.35 -9.24
CA GLU A 45 -3.45 -5.22 -8.90
C GLU A 45 -4.47 -5.57 -7.81
N VAL A 46 -5.04 -6.76 -7.85
CA VAL A 46 -5.98 -7.24 -6.82
C VAL A 46 -5.33 -7.27 -5.44
N PHE A 47 -4.07 -7.73 -5.38
CA PHE A 47 -3.31 -7.79 -4.13
C PHE A 47 -2.96 -6.39 -3.62
N LEU A 48 -2.65 -5.46 -4.53
CA LEU A 48 -2.44 -4.05 -4.21
C LEU A 48 -3.73 -3.40 -3.67
N GLU A 49 -4.88 -3.62 -4.31
CA GLU A 49 -6.18 -3.11 -3.85
C GLU A 49 -6.55 -3.68 -2.46
N GLU A 50 -6.33 -4.98 -2.22
CA GLU A 50 -6.53 -5.58 -0.91
C GLU A 50 -5.63 -4.93 0.15
N ALA A 51 -4.36 -4.64 -0.18
CA ALA A 51 -3.43 -3.98 0.73
C ALA A 51 -3.85 -2.54 1.04
N ILE A 52 -4.25 -1.78 0.02
CA ILE A 52 -4.74 -0.40 0.17
C ILE A 52 -6.00 -0.39 1.03
N SER A 53 -6.95 -1.30 0.78
CA SER A 53 -8.16 -1.45 1.59
C SER A 53 -7.85 -1.81 3.04
N TYR A 54 -6.87 -2.69 3.28
CA TYR A 54 -6.38 -3.01 4.62
C TYR A 54 -5.81 -1.78 5.32
N TYR A 55 -4.97 -0.99 4.63
CA TYR A 55 -4.41 0.24 5.18
C TYR A 55 -5.47 1.30 5.43
N HIS A 56 -6.46 1.43 4.55
CA HIS A 56 -7.61 2.30 4.74
C HIS A 56 -8.41 1.90 5.99
N SER A 57 -8.65 0.61 6.20
CA SER A 57 -9.34 0.13 7.40
C SER A 57 -8.50 0.29 8.68
N LYS A 58 -7.17 0.31 8.59
CA LYS A 58 -6.24 0.40 9.72
C LYS A 58 -5.94 1.84 10.13
N TYR A 59 -5.72 2.72 9.15
CA TYR A 59 -5.29 4.11 9.35
C TYR A 59 -6.37 5.14 9.02
N GLY A 60 -7.43 4.75 8.31
CA GLY A 60 -8.49 5.64 7.84
C GLY A 60 -8.25 6.15 6.42
N VAL A 61 -8.78 7.33 6.10
CA VAL A 61 -8.78 7.91 4.74
C VAL A 61 -7.36 8.17 4.21
N ASN A 62 -6.45 8.57 5.10
CA ASN A 62 -5.06 8.84 4.75
C ASN A 62 -4.14 8.55 5.93
N TYR A 63 -2.86 8.36 5.63
CA TYR A 63 -1.81 8.17 6.61
C TYR A 63 -0.68 9.18 6.36
N ARG A 64 -0.39 10.00 7.38
CA ARG A 64 0.73 10.92 7.36
C ARG A 64 1.97 10.28 7.96
N ILE A 65 3.07 10.28 7.21
CA ILE A 65 4.37 9.83 7.65
C ILE A 65 5.43 10.85 7.24
N ASP A 66 6.10 11.42 8.24
CA ASP A 66 7.12 12.44 8.02
C ASP A 66 6.54 13.63 7.21
N ASN A 67 7.16 13.96 6.07
CA ASN A 67 6.69 14.95 5.10
C ASN A 67 5.75 14.42 4.02
N TYR A 68 5.27 13.18 4.13
CA TYR A 68 4.39 12.54 3.13
C TYR A 68 3.00 12.24 3.71
N VAL A 69 1.98 12.37 2.87
CA VAL A 69 0.61 11.90 3.13
C VAL A 69 0.24 10.89 2.08
N VAL A 70 -0.09 9.68 2.52
CA VAL A 70 -0.58 8.60 1.67
C VAL A 70 -2.09 8.54 1.79
N TYR A 71 -2.79 8.86 0.72
CA TYR A 71 -4.22 8.65 0.56
C TYR A 71 -4.46 7.24 0.03
N PHE A 72 -5.45 6.57 0.60
CA PHE A 72 -5.82 5.20 0.18
C PHE A 72 -7.07 5.19 -0.71
N ASP A 73 -7.82 6.28 -0.77
CA ASP A 73 -9.03 6.42 -1.59
C ASP A 73 -9.22 7.88 -2.05
N PRO A 74 -8.93 8.20 -3.33
CA PRO A 74 -8.13 7.43 -4.28
C PRO A 74 -6.66 7.30 -3.83
N LEU A 75 -5.93 6.29 -4.33
CA LEU A 75 -4.51 6.12 -4.02
C LEU A 75 -3.70 7.33 -4.54
N ALA A 76 -3.17 8.13 -3.63
CA ALA A 76 -2.36 9.29 -3.97
C ALA A 76 -1.34 9.56 -2.88
N ILE A 77 -0.17 10.07 -3.26
CA ILE A 77 0.87 10.46 -2.31
C ILE A 77 1.14 11.94 -2.49
N LEU A 78 1.08 12.67 -1.38
CA LEU A 78 1.33 14.11 -1.32
C LEU A 78 2.56 14.37 -0.46
N GLU A 79 3.55 15.06 -1.01
CA GLU A 79 4.67 15.60 -0.24
C GLU A 79 4.27 16.99 0.28
N ILE A 80 4.24 17.17 1.59
CA ILE A 80 3.95 18.44 2.25
C ILE A 80 5.29 19.06 2.61
N PHE A 81 5.65 20.24 2.08
CA PHE A 81 6.90 20.94 2.38
C PHE A 81 6.85 21.72 3.70
#